data_AF-A0A832TCK1-F1
#
_entry.id   AF-A0A832TCK1-F1
#
_cell.length_a   1.000
_cell.length_b   1.000
_cell.length_c   1.000
_cell.angle_alpha   90.00
_cell.angle_beta   90.00
_cell.angle_gamma   90.00
#
_symmetry.space_group_name_H-M   'P 1'
#
loop_
_entity.id
_entity.type
_entity.pdbx_description
1 polymer ?
#
loop_
_entity_poly.entity_id
_entity_poly.type
_entity_poly.pdbx_seq_one_letter_code
_entity_poly.pdbx_strand_id
1 'polypeptide(L)'
;MDLTLEIDTNYSLQEASEVVRSALEHEKHLAKYKVHRYSMICDEFEDQYDLISTELIQKFETGEYIDDDKFFEWYAAKKGLDHWKKKLTVLNAVRL
;
A
#
# COMPACT_ATOMS: atom_id res chain seq x y z
N MET A 1 -8.05 17.74 15.59
CA MET A 1 -9.21 17.66 14.68
C MET A 1 -9.93 16.41 15.11
N ASP A 2 -11.09 16.56 15.75
CA ASP A 2 -11.89 15.42 16.22
C ASP A 2 -12.67 14.87 15.03
N LEU A 3 -12.55 13.56 14.80
CA LEU A 3 -13.34 12.85 13.80
C LEU A 3 -14.69 12.52 14.46
N THR A 4 -15.76 13.23 14.09
CA THR A 4 -17.11 12.92 14.56
C THR A 4 -17.71 11.82 13.68
N LEU A 5 -18.03 10.67 14.27
CA LEU A 5 -18.74 9.59 13.59
C LEU A 5 -20.25 9.76 13.85
N GLU A 6 -20.99 10.26 12.86
CA GLU A 6 -22.44 10.34 12.94
C GLU A 6 -23.05 8.97 12.57
N ILE A 7 -23.80 8.39 13.50
CA ILE A 7 -24.46 7.10 13.31
C ILE A 7 -25.95 7.35 13.06
N ASP A 8 -26.30 7.27 11.78
CA ASP A 8 -27.64 7.34 11.14
C ASP A 8 -28.74 6.38 11.64
N THR A 9 -28.85 5.94 12.91
CA THR A 9 -29.73 4.77 13.21
C THR A 9 -30.12 4.52 14.68
N ASN A 10 -31.04 3.56 14.86
CA ASN A 10 -31.41 2.88 16.12
C ASN A 10 -30.32 1.98 16.73
N TYR A 11 -29.10 1.94 16.17
CA TYR A 11 -28.04 1.06 16.66
C TYR A 11 -27.24 1.72 17.78
N SER A 12 -26.68 0.90 18.67
CA SER A 12 -25.80 1.37 19.73
C SER A 12 -24.45 1.84 19.17
N LEU A 13 -23.82 2.78 19.88
CA LEU A 13 -22.44 3.20 19.59
C LEU A 13 -21.47 2.00 19.59
N GLN A 14 -21.73 0.99 20.43
CA GLN A 14 -20.91 -0.22 20.50
C GLN A 14 -20.99 -1.02 19.20
N GLU A 15 -22.19 -1.33 18.70
CA GLU A 15 -22.39 -2.09 17.46
C GLU A 15 -21.72 -1.39 16.28
N ALA A 16 -21.92 -0.07 16.16
CA ALA A 16 -21.27 0.72 15.12
C ALA A 16 -19.73 0.69 15.26
N SER A 17 -19.21 0.83 16.48
CA SER A 17 -17.76 0.81 16.74
C SER A 17 -17.14 -0.55 16.42
N GLU A 18 -17.82 -1.65 16.71
CA GLU A 18 -17.36 -3.00 16.39
C GLU A 18 -17.28 -3.24 14.88
N VAL A 19 -18.28 -2.77 14.13
CA VAL A 19 -18.28 -2.83 12.65
C VAL A 19 -17.11 -2.02 12.07
N VAL A 20 -16.91 -0.78 12.54
CA VAL A 20 -15.79 0.07 12.07
C VAL A 20 -14.44 -0.56 12.42
N ARG A 21 -14.29 -1.10 13.65
CA ARG A 21 -13.07 -1.80 14.06
C ARG A 21 -12.79 -3.01 13.17
N SER A 22 -13.81 -3.83 12.89
CA SER A 22 -13.69 -5.00 12.02
C SER A 22 -13.24 -4.61 10.60
N ALA A 23 -13.85 -3.57 10.04
CA ALA A 23 -13.48 -3.06 8.71
C ALA A 23 -12.03 -2.56 8.66
N LEU A 24 -11.58 -1.85 9.70
CA LEU A 24 -10.20 -1.37 9.79
C LEU A 24 -9.19 -2.51 9.93
N GLU A 25 -9.48 -3.52 10.74
CA GLU A 25 -8.61 -4.69 10.84
C GLU A 25 -8.55 -5.46 9.52
N HIS A 26 -9.67 -5.63 8.83
CA HIS A 26 -9.70 -6.22 7.50
C HIS A 26 -8.81 -5.45 6.51
N GLU A 27 -8.94 -4.12 6.48
CA GLU A 27 -8.10 -3.26 5.63
C GLU A 27 -6.62 -3.32 6.01
N LYS A 28 -6.27 -3.44 7.30
CA LYS A 28 -4.87 -3.66 7.75
C LYS A 28 -4.34 -4.98 7.21
N HIS A 29 -5.12 -6.05 7.27
CA HIS A 29 -4.74 -7.35 6.74
C HIS A 29 -4.50 -7.29 5.22
N LEU A 30 -5.42 -6.68 4.48
CA LEU A 30 -5.27 -6.48 3.04
C LEU A 30 -4.02 -5.64 2.71
N ALA A 31 -3.80 -4.54 3.45
CA ALA A 31 -2.65 -3.68 3.23
C ALA A 31 -1.33 -4.40 3.49
N LYS A 32 -1.22 -5.19 4.57
CA LYS A 32 -0.04 -6.03 4.85
C LYS A 32 0.23 -7.01 3.72
N TYR A 33 -0.81 -7.70 3.24
CA TYR A 33 -0.70 -8.62 2.12
C TYR A 33 -0.21 -7.92 0.84
N LYS A 34 -0.78 -6.76 0.50
CA LYS A 34 -0.39 -5.99 -0.69
C LYS A 34 1.04 -5.45 -0.59
N VAL A 35 1.45 -4.94 0.58
CA VAL A 35 2.84 -4.53 0.82
C VAL A 35 3.79 -5.70 0.61
N HIS A 36 3.50 -6.86 1.19
CA HIS A 36 4.35 -8.04 1.03
C HIS A 36 4.44 -8.49 -0.44
N ARG A 37 3.29 -8.61 -1.13
CA ARG A 37 3.25 -9.03 -2.54
C ARG A 37 4.02 -8.09 -3.46
N TYR A 38 3.82 -6.78 -3.32
CA TYR A 38 4.54 -5.82 -4.17
C TYR A 38 6.01 -5.70 -3.81
N SER A 39 6.39 -5.89 -2.54
CA SER A 39 7.81 -5.98 -2.16
C SER A 39 8.48 -7.12 -2.92
N MET A 40 7.91 -8.33 -2.89
CA MET A 40 8.51 -9.47 -3.60
C MET A 40 8.67 -9.23 -5.11
N ILE A 41 7.70 -8.57 -5.75
CA ILE A 41 7.80 -8.23 -7.19
C ILE A 41 8.93 -7.21 -7.42
N CYS A 42 9.07 -6.22 -6.53
CA CYS A 42 10.16 -5.25 -6.60
C CYS A 42 11.51 -5.93 -6.39
N ASP A 43 11.63 -6.72 -5.33
CA ASP A 43 12.86 -7.42 -4.94
C ASP A 43 13.33 -8.36 -6.07
N GLU A 44 12.42 -9.16 -6.65
CA GLU A 44 12.76 -10.08 -7.76
C GLU A 44 13.27 -9.36 -9.01
N PHE A 45 12.69 -8.21 -9.35
CA PHE A 45 13.13 -7.43 -10.51
C PHE A 45 14.43 -6.68 -10.22
N GLU A 46 14.57 -6.09 -9.03
CA GLU A 46 15.79 -5.41 -8.58
C GLU A 46 16.99 -6.37 -8.57
N ASP A 47 16.79 -7.60 -8.10
CA ASP A 47 17.80 -8.66 -8.11
C ASP A 47 18.19 -9.09 -9.55
N GLN A 48 17.27 -9.08 -10.52
CA GLN A 48 17.56 -9.43 -11.92
C GLN A 48 18.51 -8.43 -12.59
N TYR A 49 18.46 -7.16 -12.17
CA TYR A 49 19.23 -6.08 -12.76
C TYR A 49 20.41 -5.62 -11.89
N ASP A 50 20.56 -6.16 -10.67
CA ASP A 50 21.53 -5.73 -9.65
C ASP A 50 21.43 -4.21 -9.38
N LEU A 51 20.20 -3.70 -9.33
CA LEU A 51 19.90 -2.28 -9.15
C LEU A 51 18.80 -2.12 -8.11
N ILE A 52 18.92 -1.12 -7.25
CA ILE A 52 17.86 -0.79 -6.30
C ILE A 52 16.78 0.08 -6.94
N SER A 53 15.59 0.08 -6.34
CA SER A 53 14.44 0.89 -6.76
C SER A 53 14.74 2.33 -7.17
N THR A 54 15.61 3.04 -6.43
CA THR A 54 15.94 4.44 -6.72
C THR A 54 16.76 4.59 -8.01
N GLU A 55 17.65 3.65 -8.29
CA GLU A 55 18.48 3.66 -9.49
C GLU A 55 17.63 3.33 -10.72
N LEU A 56 16.74 2.32 -10.62
CA LEU A 56 15.80 1.97 -11.68
C LEU A 56 14.85 3.12 -12.03
N ILE A 57 14.30 3.82 -11.02
CA ILE A 57 13.47 5.02 -11.25
C ILE A 57 14.28 6.11 -11.96
N GLN A 58 15.51 6.36 -11.50
CA GLN A 58 16.35 7.39 -12.11
C GLN A 58 16.63 7.09 -13.58
N LYS A 59 16.96 5.83 -13.91
CA LYS A 59 17.16 5.38 -15.30
C LYS A 59 15.92 5.61 -16.17
N PHE A 60 14.74 5.30 -15.65
CA PHE A 60 13.48 5.56 -16.34
C PHE A 60 13.24 7.06 -16.58
N GLU A 61 13.47 7.90 -15.57
CA GLU A 61 13.24 9.34 -15.66
C GLU A 61 14.25 10.04 -16.58
N THR A 62 15.47 9.53 -16.70
CA THR A 62 16.49 10.05 -17.63
C THR A 62 16.32 9.55 -19.06
N GLY A 63 15.36 8.65 -19.31
CA GLY A 63 15.16 8.02 -20.61
C GLY A 63 16.27 7.04 -20.98
N GLU A 64 17.05 6.57 -19.99
CA GLU A 64 17.96 5.45 -20.19
C GLU A 64 17.12 4.19 -20.39
N TYR A 65 17.02 3.78 -21.65
CA TYR A 65 16.05 2.78 -22.09
C TYR A 65 16.35 1.40 -21.51
N ILE A 66 15.46 0.91 -20.65
CA ILE A 66 15.35 -0.50 -20.29
C ILE A 66 14.22 -1.06 -21.15
N ASP A 67 14.57 -1.72 -22.26
CA ASP A 67 13.65 -2.34 -23.22
C ASP A 67 13.03 -3.62 -22.63
N ASP A 68 12.26 -3.47 -21.56
CA ASP A 68 11.61 -4.60 -20.93
C ASP A 68 10.18 -4.22 -20.56
N ASP A 69 9.21 -4.90 -21.16
CA ASP A 69 7.80 -4.81 -20.78
C ASP A 69 7.61 -5.07 -19.27
N LYS A 70 8.50 -5.87 -18.66
CA LYS A 70 8.52 -6.12 -17.22
C LYS A 70 8.89 -4.88 -16.40
N PHE A 71 9.58 -3.90 -16.98
CA PHE A 71 9.88 -2.64 -16.29
C PHE A 71 8.59 -1.88 -15.95
N PHE A 72 7.60 -1.87 -16.85
CA PHE A 72 6.31 -1.24 -16.57
C PHE A 72 5.54 -1.98 -15.47
N GLU A 73 5.59 -3.32 -15.47
CA GLU A 73 5.00 -4.14 -14.42
C GLU A 73 5.65 -3.87 -13.06
N TRP A 74 6.99 -3.82 -13.03
CA TRP A 74 7.76 -3.45 -11.85
C TRP A 74 7.43 -2.04 -11.38
N TYR A 75 7.39 -1.05 -12.28
CA TYR A 75 7.09 0.34 -11.93
C TYR A 75 5.69 0.47 -11.33
N ALA A 76 4.70 -0.22 -11.91
CA ALA A 76 3.35 -0.29 -11.36
C ALA A 76 3.34 -0.95 -9.96
N ALA A 77 4.08 -2.05 -9.78
CA ALA A 77 4.25 -2.70 -8.48
C ALA A 77 4.91 -1.77 -7.46
N LYS A 78 5.94 -1.01 -7.84
CA LYS A 78 6.63 -0.05 -6.98
C LYS A 78 5.71 1.08 -6.52
N LYS A 79 4.92 1.66 -7.43
CA LYS A 79 3.88 2.65 -7.07
C LYS A 79 2.82 2.05 -6.15
N GLY A 80 2.42 0.81 -6.41
CA GLY A 80 1.54 0.03 -5.54
C GLY A 80 2.13 -0.13 -4.13
N LEU A 81 3.40 -0.53 -4.03
CA LEU A 81 4.10 -0.72 -2.77
C LEU A 81 4.11 0.57 -1.94
N ASP A 82 4.45 1.70 -2.55
CA ASP A 82 4.48 3.00 -1.87
C ASP A 82 3.10 3.41 -1.37
N HIS A 83 2.07 3.24 -2.21
CA HIS A 83 0.68 3.50 -1.86
C HIS A 83 0.23 2.66 -0.65
N TRP A 84 0.46 1.36 -0.69
CA TRP A 84 0.01 0.44 0.37
C TRP A 84 0.84 0.57 1.66
N LYS A 85 2.13 0.90 1.57
CA LYS A 85 2.94 1.26 2.75
C LYS A 85 2.36 2.48 3.45
N LYS A 86 2.07 3.55 2.70
CA LYS A 86 1.43 4.76 3.24
C LYS A 86 0.07 4.46 3.87
N LYS A 87 -0.78 3.68 3.18
CA LYS A 87 -2.09 3.28 3.70
C LYS A 87 -1.97 2.47 5.00
N LEU A 88 -1.04 1.51 5.06
CA LEU A 88 -0.78 0.72 6.27
C LEU A 88 -0.30 1.59 7.44
N THR A 89 0.57 2.57 7.18
CA THR A 89 1.01 3.54 8.21
C THR A 89 -0.19 4.30 8.78
N VAL A 90 -1.09 4.80 7.93
CA VAL A 90 -2.31 5.48 8.38
C VAL A 90 -3.20 4.55 9.20
N LEU A 91 -3.48 3.34 8.68
CA LEU A 91 -4.33 2.36 9.37
C LEU A 91 -3.78 1.98 10.76
N ASN A 92 -2.46 1.85 10.91
CA ASN A 92 -1.82 1.56 12.19
C ASN A 92 -1.85 2.75 13.16
N ALA A 93 -2.01 3.97 12.66
CA ALA A 93 -2.12 5.17 13.48
C ALA A 93 -3.56 5.41 14.00
N VAL A 94 -4.58 4.83 13.36
CA VAL A 94 -5.98 4.93 13.81
C VAL A 94 -6.18 4.13 15.10
N ARG A 95 -6.76 4.78 16.12
CA ARG A 95 -7.15 4.19 17.40
C ARG A 95 -8.64 4.43 17.61
N LEU A 96 -9.40 3.36 17.87
CA LEU A 96 -10.85 3.34 18.06
C LEU A 96 -11.26 2.53 19.30
#